data_AF-A0A496U2A5-F1
#
_entry.id   AF-A0A496U2A5-F1
#
_cell.length_a   1.000
_cell.length_b   1.000
_cell.length_c   1.000
_cell.angle_alpha   90.00
_cell.angle_beta   90.00
_cell.angle_gamma   90.00
#
_symmetry.space_group_name_H-M   'P 1'
#
loop_
_entity.id
_entity.type
_entity.pdbx_description
1 polymer ?
#
loop_
_entity_poly.entity_id
_entity_poly.type
_entity_poly.pdbx_seq_one_letter_code
_entity_poly.pdbx_strand_id
1 'polypeptide(L)'
;KWNTIAVVSDGTRVLGLGDIGPHAAMPVMEGKALIFKYLGGVDAVPICLDTKDPEKFIETVKLLEPSFGGINLEDIAKPKCFYILDRLRKEMNIPVWHDDQQGTAAVTVAGLINAAKIVGKEFKKLKIIMLGTGAAGLATLRLLIAAGVDPGNIILVDRKGIVYKDREDLKEKFPYNYELVIKTNREDRRGGQDEAFEDMDVFIGYSKPGPGVVSQDNIRSMAKEPIVFACANPIPEIWPWEAKEAGAKIVATGRSDFENQVNNSLGFPGIFRGTLDVKARTITDEMCLAATYELAKVAEDKGLREDYIIPTMDDWEVFPREAAAVAMKAIEQGVARVTLSYEESYRRAEEVIKRAREMTKKHMEEGYIRPMPEEIG
;
A
#
# COMPACT_ATOMS: atom_id res chain seq x y z
N LYS A 1 -7.99 -16.37 17.84
CA LYS A 1 -8.38 -14.94 17.93
C LYS A 1 -7.17 -14.00 17.95
N TRP A 2 -6.31 -13.97 18.99
CA TRP A 2 -5.27 -12.93 19.11
C TRP A 2 -4.30 -12.82 17.92
N ASN A 3 -4.05 -13.93 17.22
CA ASN A 3 -3.18 -14.00 16.05
C ASN A 3 -3.92 -14.22 14.72
N THR A 4 -5.26 -14.23 14.76
CA THR A 4 -6.09 -14.65 13.62
C THR A 4 -6.79 -13.46 13.02
N ILE A 5 -6.70 -13.25 11.70
CA ILE A 5 -7.38 -12.15 11.01
C ILE A 5 -8.27 -12.66 9.88
N ALA A 6 -9.24 -11.84 9.49
CA ALA A 6 -10.00 -12.06 8.26
C ALA A 6 -9.47 -11.16 7.16
N VAL A 7 -9.18 -11.74 5.99
CA VAL A 7 -8.93 -11.02 4.74
C VAL A 7 -10.27 -10.96 4.01
N VAL A 8 -10.97 -9.83 4.12
CA VAL A 8 -12.36 -9.69 3.66
C VAL A 8 -12.41 -8.88 2.37
N SER A 9 -13.06 -9.45 1.35
CA SER A 9 -13.30 -8.80 0.06
C SER A 9 -14.71 -9.09 -0.43
N ASP A 10 -15.23 -8.25 -1.34
CA ASP A 10 -16.41 -8.56 -2.15
C ASP A 10 -16.08 -8.80 -3.63
N GLY A 11 -14.79 -8.78 -3.98
CA GLY A 11 -14.30 -9.01 -5.35
C GLY A 11 -14.66 -7.91 -6.35
N THR A 12 -15.09 -6.72 -5.88
CA THR A 12 -15.55 -5.65 -6.78
C THR A 12 -14.41 -4.83 -7.38
N ARG A 13 -13.17 -4.96 -6.90
CA ARG A 13 -12.00 -4.32 -7.49
C ARG A 13 -10.73 -5.16 -7.31
N VAL A 14 -10.72 -6.36 -7.87
CA VAL A 14 -9.55 -7.26 -7.78
C VAL A 14 -8.45 -6.82 -8.73
N LEU A 15 -7.31 -6.37 -8.19
CA LEU A 15 -6.15 -5.93 -8.96
C LEU A 15 -6.54 -4.91 -10.07
N GLY A 16 -6.09 -5.13 -11.30
CA GLY A 16 -6.52 -4.39 -12.49
C GLY A 16 -7.79 -4.92 -13.16
N LEU A 17 -8.27 -6.10 -12.75
CA LEU A 17 -9.34 -6.85 -13.43
C LEU A 17 -10.73 -6.26 -13.20
N GLY A 18 -10.92 -5.54 -12.09
CA GLY A 18 -12.19 -4.91 -11.76
C GLY A 18 -13.12 -5.83 -10.98
N ASP A 19 -14.42 -5.73 -11.26
CA ASP A 19 -15.44 -6.52 -10.58
C ASP A 19 -15.51 -7.91 -11.21
N ILE A 20 -14.83 -8.86 -10.58
CA ILE A 20 -14.80 -10.28 -10.98
C ILE A 20 -15.64 -11.16 -10.03
N GLY A 21 -16.27 -10.53 -9.04
CA GLY A 21 -17.10 -11.19 -8.04
C GLY A 21 -16.31 -11.97 -6.98
N PRO A 22 -17.00 -12.43 -5.93
CA PRO A 22 -16.39 -13.03 -4.74
C PRO A 22 -15.66 -14.35 -5.04
N HIS A 23 -16.18 -15.17 -5.96
CA HIS A 23 -15.58 -16.46 -6.28
C HIS A 23 -14.21 -16.32 -6.95
N ALA A 24 -14.10 -15.44 -7.95
CA ALA A 24 -12.85 -15.23 -8.66
C ALA A 24 -11.84 -14.39 -7.87
N ALA A 25 -12.28 -13.68 -6.82
CA ALA A 25 -11.41 -12.98 -5.88
C ALA A 25 -10.68 -13.92 -4.91
N MET A 26 -11.24 -15.11 -4.64
CA MET A 26 -10.73 -16.03 -3.62
C MET A 26 -9.23 -16.35 -3.75
N PRO A 27 -8.68 -16.65 -4.95
CA PRO A 27 -7.25 -16.94 -5.08
C PRO A 27 -6.33 -15.78 -4.66
N VAL A 28 -6.75 -14.53 -4.89
CA VAL A 28 -6.00 -13.35 -4.44
C VAL A 28 -6.04 -13.25 -2.91
N MET A 29 -7.20 -13.51 -2.30
CA MET A 29 -7.35 -13.51 -0.84
C MET A 29 -6.56 -14.64 -0.17
N GLU A 30 -6.52 -15.83 -0.78
CA GLU A 30 -5.67 -16.94 -0.35
C GLU A 30 -4.18 -16.59 -0.44
N GLY A 31 -3.76 -15.94 -1.55
CA GLY A 31 -2.41 -15.42 -1.70
C GLY A 31 -2.02 -14.43 -0.60
N LYS A 32 -2.93 -13.50 -0.25
CA LYS A 32 -2.71 -12.60 0.89
C LYS A 32 -2.62 -13.35 2.20
N ALA A 33 -3.49 -14.33 2.43
CA ALA A 33 -3.46 -15.12 3.64
C ALA A 33 -2.13 -15.89 3.81
N LEU A 34 -1.60 -16.43 2.70
CA LEU A 34 -0.28 -17.06 2.66
C LEU A 34 0.83 -16.07 3.04
N ILE A 35 0.84 -14.87 2.46
CA ILE A 35 1.86 -13.85 2.74
C ILE A 35 1.77 -13.37 4.20
N PHE A 36 0.58 -13.14 4.73
CA PHE A 36 0.37 -12.82 6.16
C PHE A 36 1.00 -13.88 7.05
N LYS A 37 0.82 -15.16 6.71
CA LYS A 37 1.39 -16.27 7.48
C LYS A 37 2.90 -16.34 7.35
N TYR A 38 3.42 -16.31 6.13
CA TYR A 38 4.83 -16.57 5.85
C TYR A 38 5.75 -15.40 6.23
N LEU A 39 5.30 -14.16 6.03
CA LEU A 39 6.09 -12.96 6.29
C LEU A 39 5.76 -12.30 7.64
N GLY A 40 4.50 -12.40 8.10
CA GLY A 40 4.04 -11.76 9.34
C GLY A 40 3.75 -12.76 10.48
N GLY A 41 3.80 -14.07 10.24
CA GLY A 41 3.40 -15.07 11.22
C GLY A 41 1.93 -14.92 11.69
N VAL A 42 1.09 -14.26 10.88
CA VAL A 42 -0.32 -13.99 11.17
C VAL A 42 -1.19 -15.10 10.56
N ASP A 43 -2.13 -15.64 11.33
CA ASP A 43 -3.07 -16.65 10.82
C ASP A 43 -4.22 -15.94 10.10
N ALA A 44 -4.14 -15.83 8.78
CA ALA A 44 -5.14 -15.14 7.98
C ALA A 44 -6.13 -16.12 7.34
N VAL A 45 -7.42 -15.75 7.35
CA VAL A 45 -8.51 -16.52 6.72
C VAL A 45 -9.15 -15.67 5.61
N PRO A 46 -9.16 -16.13 4.35
CA PRO A 46 -9.83 -15.41 3.26
C PRO A 46 -11.35 -15.54 3.39
N ILE A 47 -12.05 -14.40 3.25
CA ILE A 47 -13.51 -14.31 3.32
C ILE A 47 -14.01 -13.42 2.17
N CYS A 48 -14.48 -14.06 1.10
CA CYS A 48 -15.14 -13.36 0.00
C CYS A 48 -16.66 -13.32 0.23
N LEU A 49 -17.23 -12.12 0.32
CA LEU A 49 -18.64 -11.89 0.57
C LEU A 49 -19.39 -11.65 -0.73
N ASP A 50 -20.46 -12.41 -0.98
CA ASP A 50 -21.34 -12.21 -2.14
C ASP A 50 -22.37 -11.10 -1.89
N THR A 51 -21.87 -9.88 -1.71
CA THR A 51 -22.70 -8.68 -1.57
C THR A 51 -22.00 -7.46 -2.15
N LYS A 52 -22.74 -6.64 -2.90
CA LYS A 52 -22.27 -5.32 -3.36
C LYS A 52 -22.79 -4.17 -2.50
N ASP A 53 -23.73 -4.47 -1.59
CA ASP A 53 -24.32 -3.53 -0.65
C ASP A 53 -23.35 -3.25 0.51
N PRO A 54 -22.90 -1.99 0.69
CA PRO A 54 -21.96 -1.65 1.74
C PRO A 54 -22.51 -1.87 3.15
N GLU A 55 -23.81 -1.71 3.41
CA GLU A 55 -24.36 -1.93 4.75
C GLU A 55 -24.36 -3.42 5.11
N LYS A 56 -24.77 -4.29 4.18
CA LYS A 56 -24.68 -5.75 4.38
C LYS A 56 -23.24 -6.22 4.58
N PHE A 57 -22.31 -5.62 3.83
CA PHE A 57 -20.87 -5.89 4.01
C PHE A 57 -20.43 -5.51 5.43
N ILE A 58 -20.74 -4.29 5.87
CA ILE A 58 -20.38 -3.79 7.21
C ILE A 58 -21.01 -4.66 8.31
N GLU A 59 -22.30 -4.97 8.19
CA GLU A 59 -23.02 -5.83 9.13
C GLU A 59 -22.35 -7.21 9.25
N THR A 60 -22.05 -7.84 8.12
CA THR A 60 -21.41 -9.15 8.09
C THR A 60 -20.03 -9.12 8.75
N VAL A 61 -19.20 -8.12 8.44
CA VAL A 61 -17.86 -7.98 9.05
C VAL A 61 -17.96 -7.78 10.56
N LYS A 62 -18.92 -7.00 11.04
CA LYS A 62 -19.17 -6.83 12.48
C LYS A 62 -19.62 -8.13 13.14
N LEU A 63 -20.47 -8.92 12.49
CA LEU A 63 -20.88 -10.24 12.99
C LEU A 63 -19.70 -11.23 13.11
N LEU A 64 -18.65 -11.06 12.29
CA LEU A 64 -17.43 -11.87 12.34
C LEU A 64 -16.43 -11.43 13.44
N GLU A 65 -16.61 -10.25 14.05
CA GLU A 65 -15.71 -9.69 15.08
C GLU A 65 -15.35 -10.65 16.24
N PRO A 66 -16.25 -11.51 16.75
CA PRO A 66 -15.91 -12.43 17.82
C PRO A 66 -14.77 -13.40 17.47
N SER A 67 -14.61 -13.77 16.20
CA SER A 67 -13.67 -14.79 15.72
C SER A 67 -12.25 -14.25 15.48
N PHE A 68 -12.11 -12.97 15.16
CA PHE A 68 -10.87 -12.39 14.64
C PHE A 68 -10.23 -11.34 15.57
N GLY A 69 -8.91 -11.25 15.53
CA GLY A 69 -8.11 -10.23 16.21
C GLY A 69 -7.91 -8.95 15.39
N GLY A 70 -8.27 -8.97 14.10
CA GLY A 70 -8.25 -7.82 13.19
C GLY A 70 -8.88 -8.17 11.85
N ILE A 71 -9.19 -7.14 11.05
CA ILE A 71 -9.80 -7.25 9.72
C ILE A 71 -8.92 -6.54 8.69
N ASN A 72 -8.53 -7.27 7.64
CA ASN A 72 -7.90 -6.76 6.44
C ASN A 72 -8.94 -6.63 5.33
N LEU A 73 -9.36 -5.41 5.01
CA LEU A 73 -10.22 -5.16 3.84
C LEU A 73 -9.40 -5.14 2.56
N GLU A 74 -9.90 -5.79 1.52
CA GLU A 74 -9.15 -6.01 0.27
C GLU A 74 -10.03 -5.94 -0.97
N ASP A 75 -9.51 -5.35 -2.05
CA ASP A 75 -10.08 -5.41 -3.40
C ASP A 75 -11.56 -4.95 -3.46
N ILE A 76 -11.89 -3.90 -2.70
CA ILE A 76 -13.24 -3.30 -2.63
C ILE A 76 -13.28 -2.04 -3.49
N ALA A 77 -14.30 -1.93 -4.36
CA ALA A 77 -14.44 -0.79 -5.25
C ALA A 77 -14.65 0.55 -4.52
N LYS A 78 -14.11 1.61 -5.09
CA LYS A 78 -14.47 2.99 -4.73
C LYS A 78 -15.84 3.36 -5.30
N PRO A 79 -16.61 4.25 -4.65
CA PRO A 79 -16.27 4.99 -3.43
C PRO A 79 -16.59 4.23 -2.12
N LYS A 80 -17.32 3.10 -2.18
CA LYS A 80 -17.80 2.40 -0.97
C LYS A 80 -16.69 1.93 -0.04
N CYS A 81 -15.50 1.61 -0.56
CA CYS A 81 -14.34 1.19 0.25
C CYS A 81 -13.94 2.22 1.33
N PHE A 82 -14.10 3.52 1.07
CA PHE A 82 -13.80 4.58 2.03
C PHE A 82 -14.82 4.59 3.18
N TYR A 83 -16.10 4.50 2.82
CA TYR A 83 -17.20 4.46 3.76
C TYR A 83 -17.17 3.21 4.65
N ILE A 84 -16.95 2.03 4.04
CA ILE A 84 -16.82 0.75 4.75
C ILE A 84 -15.69 0.82 5.77
N LEU A 85 -14.50 1.30 5.35
CA LEU A 85 -13.36 1.43 6.25
C LEU A 85 -13.65 2.37 7.43
N ASP A 86 -14.21 3.56 7.16
CA ASP A 86 -14.51 4.56 8.19
C ASP A 86 -15.53 4.05 9.22
N ARG A 87 -16.63 3.44 8.74
CA ARG A 87 -17.67 2.84 9.61
C ARG A 87 -17.08 1.72 10.47
N LEU A 88 -16.38 0.76 9.87
CA LEU A 88 -15.85 -0.40 10.60
C LEU A 88 -14.78 0.01 11.62
N ARG A 89 -13.89 0.96 11.29
CA ARG A 89 -12.90 1.50 12.24
C ARG A 89 -13.53 2.18 13.45
N LYS A 90 -14.70 2.82 13.28
CA LYS A 90 -15.43 3.50 14.36
C LYS A 90 -16.25 2.54 15.22
N GLU A 91 -16.80 1.49 14.60
CA GLU A 91 -17.82 0.64 15.25
C GLU A 91 -17.28 -0.67 15.84
N MET A 92 -16.09 -1.13 15.44
CA MET A 92 -15.53 -2.41 15.90
C MET A 92 -14.51 -2.24 17.03
N ASN A 93 -14.33 -3.27 17.86
CA ASN A 93 -13.35 -3.27 18.96
C ASN A 93 -12.00 -3.92 18.59
N ILE A 94 -11.83 -4.29 17.33
CA ILE A 94 -10.61 -4.86 16.76
C ILE A 94 -10.13 -3.96 15.60
N PRO A 95 -8.83 -3.93 15.31
CA PRO A 95 -8.29 -3.11 14.24
C PRO A 95 -8.88 -3.53 12.89
N VAL A 96 -9.34 -2.53 12.15
CA VAL A 96 -9.77 -2.65 10.76
C VAL A 96 -8.94 -1.70 9.92
N TRP A 97 -8.44 -2.18 8.80
CA TRP A 97 -7.71 -1.36 7.83
C TRP A 97 -8.06 -1.81 6.42
N HIS A 98 -7.58 -1.09 5.41
CA HIS A 98 -7.73 -1.48 4.02
C HIS A 98 -6.39 -1.45 3.31
N ASP A 99 -5.93 -2.59 2.79
CA ASP A 99 -4.55 -2.74 2.30
C ASP A 99 -4.31 -1.91 1.02
N ASP A 100 -5.26 -1.96 0.06
CA ASP A 100 -5.18 -1.12 -1.15
C ASP A 100 -5.12 0.38 -0.87
N GLN A 101 -5.57 0.82 0.31
CA GLN A 101 -5.48 2.21 0.74
C GLN A 101 -4.18 2.42 1.51
N GLN A 102 -4.10 1.87 2.72
CA GLN A 102 -3.08 2.20 3.71
C GLN A 102 -1.76 1.48 3.45
N GLY A 103 -1.80 0.20 3.06
CA GLY A 103 -0.60 -0.58 2.76
C GLY A 103 0.09 -0.06 1.50
N THR A 104 -0.67 0.16 0.43
CA THR A 104 -0.15 0.74 -0.82
C THR A 104 0.47 2.12 -0.60
N ALA A 105 -0.18 2.97 0.20
CA ALA A 105 0.37 4.27 0.57
C ALA A 105 1.70 4.13 1.32
N ALA A 106 1.77 3.25 2.33
CA ALA A 106 2.95 3.09 3.17
C ALA A 106 4.20 2.69 2.36
N VAL A 107 4.08 1.65 1.53
CA VAL A 107 5.22 1.16 0.73
C VAL A 107 5.65 2.18 -0.32
N THR A 108 4.71 2.91 -0.90
CA THR A 108 4.99 3.94 -1.90
C THR A 108 5.72 5.13 -1.30
N VAL A 109 5.27 5.60 -0.15
CA VAL A 109 5.96 6.69 0.55
C VAL A 109 7.35 6.24 1.02
N ALA A 110 7.51 4.98 1.45
CA ALA A 110 8.80 4.44 1.87
C ALA A 110 9.82 4.42 0.72
N GLY A 111 9.42 3.88 -0.43
CA GLY A 111 10.24 3.90 -1.64
C GLY A 111 10.57 5.33 -2.08
N LEU A 112 9.61 6.25 -1.99
CA LEU A 112 9.81 7.65 -2.39
C LEU A 112 10.78 8.40 -1.49
N ILE A 113 10.74 8.15 -0.17
CA ILE A 113 11.70 8.74 0.79
C ILE A 113 13.14 8.39 0.37
N ASN A 114 13.39 7.13 0.03
CA ASN A 114 14.72 6.69 -0.38
C ASN A 114 15.09 7.15 -1.80
N ALA A 115 14.15 7.14 -2.74
CA ALA A 115 14.36 7.69 -4.07
C ALA A 115 14.78 9.17 -4.00
N ALA A 116 14.12 9.97 -3.15
CA ALA A 116 14.43 11.37 -2.93
C ALA A 116 15.87 11.58 -2.41
N LYS A 117 16.35 10.71 -1.51
CA LYS A 117 17.73 10.73 -1.02
C LYS A 117 18.73 10.48 -2.15
N ILE A 118 18.47 9.51 -3.03
CA ILE A 118 19.36 9.16 -4.14
C ILE A 118 19.48 10.32 -5.15
N VAL A 119 18.36 10.96 -5.49
CA VAL A 119 18.36 12.11 -6.42
C VAL A 119 18.73 13.44 -5.76
N GLY A 120 19.06 13.44 -4.46
CA GLY A 120 19.47 14.63 -3.71
C GLY A 120 18.37 15.69 -3.56
N LYS A 121 17.10 15.31 -3.56
CA LYS A 121 15.95 16.23 -3.41
C LYS A 121 15.37 16.19 -2.00
N GLU A 122 14.96 17.34 -1.49
CA GLU A 122 14.29 17.42 -0.19
C GLU A 122 12.87 16.85 -0.31
N PHE A 123 12.62 15.73 0.38
CA PHE A 123 11.35 14.99 0.31
C PHE A 123 10.11 15.88 0.48
N LYS A 124 10.13 16.83 1.42
CA LYS A 124 8.99 17.71 1.71
C LYS A 124 8.68 18.72 0.61
N LYS A 125 9.64 18.98 -0.29
CA LYS A 125 9.54 19.98 -1.37
C LYS A 125 9.28 19.36 -2.74
N LEU A 126 9.22 18.03 -2.84
CA LEU A 126 8.98 17.35 -4.12
C LEU A 126 7.71 17.84 -4.80
N LYS A 127 7.80 18.12 -6.11
CA LYS A 127 6.65 18.30 -7.00
C LYS A 127 6.20 16.93 -7.53
N ILE A 128 4.97 16.53 -7.21
CA ILE A 128 4.49 15.17 -7.46
C ILE A 128 3.26 15.20 -8.36
N ILE A 129 3.32 14.54 -9.51
CA ILE A 129 2.13 14.20 -10.27
C ILE A 129 1.65 12.80 -9.87
N MET A 130 0.36 12.70 -9.56
CA MET A 130 -0.32 11.42 -9.30
C MET A 130 -1.40 11.17 -10.35
N LEU A 131 -1.23 10.12 -11.15
CA LEU A 131 -2.23 9.68 -12.11
C LEU A 131 -3.09 8.58 -11.49
N GLY A 132 -4.36 8.88 -11.26
CA GLY A 132 -5.31 7.95 -10.68
C GLY A 132 -5.74 8.33 -9.27
N THR A 133 -6.96 8.84 -9.16
CA THR A 133 -7.60 9.25 -7.90
C THR A 133 -8.44 8.11 -7.30
N GLY A 134 -7.84 6.92 -7.24
CA GLY A 134 -8.41 5.68 -6.68
C GLY A 134 -8.29 5.58 -5.16
N ALA A 135 -8.60 4.39 -4.62
CA ALA A 135 -8.36 4.07 -3.21
C ALA A 135 -6.87 4.27 -2.85
N ALA A 136 -5.98 3.63 -3.61
CA ALA A 136 -4.52 3.77 -3.47
C ALA A 136 -4.04 5.22 -3.64
N GLY A 137 -4.48 5.90 -4.71
CA GLY A 137 -4.04 7.27 -4.99
C GLY A 137 -4.44 8.27 -3.91
N LEU A 138 -5.69 8.24 -3.43
CA LEU A 138 -6.15 9.17 -2.39
C LEU A 138 -5.54 8.85 -1.02
N ALA A 139 -5.31 7.57 -0.71
CA ALA A 139 -4.61 7.18 0.51
C ALA A 139 -3.12 7.55 0.47
N THR A 140 -2.46 7.39 -0.69
CA THR A 140 -1.07 7.82 -0.91
C THR A 140 -0.95 9.34 -0.78
N LEU A 141 -1.88 10.12 -1.35
CA LEU A 141 -1.94 11.57 -1.14
C LEU A 141 -2.03 11.92 0.35
N ARG A 142 -2.93 11.26 1.09
CA ARG A 142 -3.11 11.49 2.53
C ARG A 142 -1.82 11.21 3.30
N LEU A 143 -1.14 10.11 2.99
CA LEU A 143 0.08 9.72 3.68
C LEU A 143 1.29 10.58 3.30
N LEU A 144 1.42 11.03 2.04
CA LEU A 144 2.44 11.99 1.61
C LEU A 144 2.34 13.30 2.42
N ILE A 145 1.11 13.82 2.57
CA ILE A 145 0.85 15.03 3.36
C ILE A 145 1.18 14.80 4.84
N ALA A 146 0.79 13.65 5.39
CA ALA A 146 1.12 13.29 6.77
C ALA A 146 2.63 13.10 6.99
N ALA A 147 3.37 12.65 5.97
CA ALA A 147 4.84 12.60 5.96
C ALA A 147 5.50 13.97 5.75
N GLY A 148 4.71 15.02 5.51
CA GLY A 148 5.16 16.41 5.44
C GLY A 148 5.42 16.95 4.04
N VAL A 149 5.01 16.24 2.98
CA VAL A 149 4.98 16.81 1.63
C VAL A 149 3.96 17.94 1.58
N ASP A 150 4.34 19.07 0.99
CA ASP A 150 3.41 20.17 0.78
C ASP A 150 2.29 19.76 -0.18
N PRO A 151 1.01 19.73 0.25
CA PRO A 151 -0.11 19.36 -0.62
C PRO A 151 -0.16 20.24 -1.88
N GLY A 152 0.25 21.51 -1.79
CA GLY A 152 0.25 22.44 -2.91
C GLY A 152 1.16 22.02 -4.07
N ASN A 153 2.18 21.19 -3.79
CA ASN A 153 3.12 20.68 -4.79
C ASN A 153 2.65 19.37 -5.43
N ILE A 154 1.48 18.86 -5.06
CA ILE A 154 0.92 17.62 -5.60
C ILE A 154 -0.14 17.97 -6.65
N ILE A 155 -0.05 17.34 -7.82
CA ILE A 155 -1.03 17.46 -8.90
C ILE A 155 -1.72 16.11 -9.05
N LEU A 156 -3.04 16.10 -8.87
CA LEU A 156 -3.85 14.94 -9.16
C LEU A 156 -4.39 15.01 -10.59
N VAL A 157 -4.29 13.91 -11.32
CA VAL A 157 -4.87 13.78 -12.66
C VAL A 157 -5.91 12.66 -12.65
N ASP A 158 -7.11 12.97 -13.13
CA ASP A 158 -8.19 12.01 -13.30
C ASP A 158 -8.64 11.94 -14.78
N ARG A 159 -9.66 11.14 -15.09
CA ARG A 159 -10.17 10.95 -16.46
C ARG A 159 -10.61 12.25 -17.19
N LYS A 160 -10.86 13.34 -16.47
CA LYS A 160 -11.23 14.66 -17.02
C LYS A 160 -10.03 15.63 -17.06
N GLY A 161 -8.81 15.16 -16.81
CA GLY A 161 -7.60 15.98 -16.76
C GLY A 161 -7.20 16.36 -15.33
N ILE A 162 -6.44 17.45 -15.22
CA ILE A 162 -5.94 17.96 -13.94
C ILE A 162 -7.11 18.28 -13.00
N VAL A 163 -6.94 17.94 -11.73
CA VAL A 163 -7.84 18.33 -10.66
C VAL A 163 -7.42 19.72 -10.15
N TYR A 164 -8.37 20.66 -10.20
CA TYR A 164 -8.18 22.03 -9.72
C TYR A 164 -9.46 22.49 -9.01
N LYS A 165 -9.31 23.43 -8.06
CA LYS A 165 -10.34 23.84 -7.09
C LYS A 165 -11.70 24.25 -7.69
N ASP A 166 -11.69 24.83 -8.89
CA ASP A 166 -12.89 25.38 -9.54
C ASP A 166 -13.68 24.33 -10.34
N ARG A 167 -13.27 23.05 -10.33
CA ARG A 167 -14.05 21.98 -10.96
C ARG A 167 -15.34 21.70 -10.19
N GLU A 168 -16.48 21.85 -10.87
CA GLU A 168 -17.81 21.68 -10.28
C GLU A 168 -18.09 20.25 -9.79
N ASP A 169 -17.48 19.24 -10.42
CA ASP A 169 -17.74 17.83 -10.15
C ASP A 169 -17.01 17.26 -8.93
N LEU A 170 -16.15 18.04 -8.27
CA LEU A 170 -15.24 17.50 -7.24
C LEU A 170 -15.95 16.98 -5.99
N LYS A 171 -16.99 17.67 -5.50
CA LYS A 171 -17.71 17.24 -4.28
C LYS A 171 -18.41 15.91 -4.48
N GLU A 172 -19.07 15.73 -5.63
CA GLU A 172 -19.73 14.48 -6.01
C GLU A 172 -18.71 13.36 -6.25
N LYS A 173 -17.59 13.68 -6.89
CA LYS A 173 -16.55 12.70 -7.23
C LYS A 173 -15.73 12.23 -6.03
N PHE A 174 -15.51 13.11 -5.06
CA PHE A 174 -14.69 12.86 -3.88
C PHE A 174 -15.48 13.05 -2.58
N PRO A 175 -16.61 12.34 -2.38
CA PRO A 175 -17.52 12.61 -1.26
C PRO A 175 -16.85 12.44 0.10
N TYR A 176 -15.82 11.59 0.19
CA TYR A 176 -15.06 11.32 1.42
C TYR A 176 -13.67 11.97 1.45
N ASN A 177 -13.23 12.64 0.38
CA ASN A 177 -11.85 13.13 0.23
C ASN A 177 -11.77 14.57 -0.34
N TYR A 178 -12.90 15.26 -0.52
CA TYR A 178 -12.97 16.59 -1.13
C TYR A 178 -12.00 17.58 -0.46
N GLU A 179 -12.02 17.66 0.87
CA GLU A 179 -11.16 18.55 1.66
C GLU A 179 -9.66 18.29 1.47
N LEU A 180 -9.28 17.04 1.16
CA LEU A 180 -7.89 16.69 0.87
C LEU A 180 -7.52 17.13 -0.55
N VAL A 181 -8.41 16.88 -1.51
CA VAL A 181 -8.20 17.15 -2.93
C VAL A 181 -8.09 18.65 -3.21
N ILE A 182 -8.94 19.49 -2.62
CA ILE A 182 -8.93 20.95 -2.88
C ILE A 182 -7.69 21.68 -2.33
N LYS A 183 -6.88 21.03 -1.49
CA LYS A 183 -5.62 21.57 -0.97
C LYS A 183 -4.45 21.35 -1.93
N THR A 184 -4.64 20.53 -2.96
CA THR A 184 -3.62 20.20 -3.95
C THR A 184 -3.53 21.25 -5.06
N ASN A 185 -2.49 21.18 -5.90
CA ASN A 185 -2.35 22.02 -7.08
C ASN A 185 -2.39 23.54 -6.77
N ARG A 186 -1.42 24.02 -5.98
CA ARG A 186 -1.32 25.44 -5.58
C ARG A 186 -1.22 26.39 -6.76
N GLU A 187 -0.53 25.96 -7.80
CA GLU A 187 -0.30 26.74 -9.02
C GLU A 187 -1.56 26.86 -9.90
N ASP A 188 -2.67 26.22 -9.51
CA ASP A 188 -3.93 26.18 -10.26
C ASP A 188 -3.72 25.72 -11.71
N ARG A 189 -2.83 24.74 -11.91
CA ARG A 189 -2.55 24.18 -13.24
C ARG A 189 -3.83 23.55 -13.80
N ARG A 190 -4.05 23.75 -15.09
CA ARG A 190 -5.21 23.27 -15.85
C ARG A 190 -4.71 22.59 -17.12
N GLY A 191 -5.54 21.72 -17.69
CA GLY A 191 -5.18 20.94 -18.87
C GLY A 191 -5.30 19.45 -18.66
N GLY A 192 -4.66 18.70 -19.53
CA GLY A 192 -4.64 17.25 -19.55
C GLY A 192 -3.46 16.66 -18.77
N GLN A 193 -3.16 15.41 -19.13
CA GLN A 193 -2.05 14.67 -18.53
C GLN A 193 -0.70 15.30 -18.90
N ASP A 194 -0.51 15.67 -20.17
CA ASP A 194 0.80 16.13 -20.66
C ASP A 194 1.27 17.39 -19.95
N GLU A 195 0.37 18.38 -19.77
CA GLU A 195 0.68 19.57 -19.00
C GLU A 195 1.06 19.17 -17.57
N ALA A 196 0.32 18.27 -16.93
CA ALA A 196 0.57 17.88 -15.55
C ALA A 196 1.99 17.34 -15.28
N PHE A 197 2.64 16.73 -16.27
CA PHE A 197 3.99 16.15 -16.13
C PHE A 197 5.11 17.19 -16.14
N GLU A 198 4.89 18.35 -16.76
CA GLU A 198 5.96 19.34 -16.95
C GLU A 198 6.54 19.82 -15.60
N ASP A 199 7.86 19.82 -15.50
CA ASP A 199 8.63 20.27 -14.31
C ASP A 199 8.24 19.56 -13.00
N MET A 200 7.74 18.32 -13.07
CA MET A 200 7.48 17.49 -11.90
C MET A 200 8.72 16.66 -11.51
N ASP A 201 8.98 16.52 -10.22
CA ASP A 201 10.08 15.68 -9.71
C ASP A 201 9.74 14.20 -9.73
N VAL A 202 8.48 13.89 -9.49
CA VAL A 202 7.99 12.53 -9.22
C VAL A 202 6.70 12.27 -9.98
N PHE A 203 6.61 11.11 -10.61
CA PHE A 203 5.37 10.54 -11.11
C PHE A 203 4.98 9.30 -10.29
N ILE A 204 3.71 9.24 -9.86
CA ILE A 204 3.11 8.08 -9.20
C ILE A 204 1.84 7.65 -9.95
N GLY A 205 1.83 6.43 -10.46
CA GLY A 205 0.74 5.84 -11.24
C GLY A 205 -0.09 4.83 -10.46
N TYR A 206 -1.40 5.07 -10.37
CA TYR A 206 -2.43 4.12 -9.92
C TYR A 206 -3.61 4.12 -10.89
N SER A 207 -3.28 4.09 -12.17
CA SER A 207 -4.24 4.32 -13.24
C SER A 207 -4.74 2.99 -13.85
N LYS A 208 -5.24 3.04 -15.09
CA LYS A 208 -5.60 1.83 -15.82
C LYS A 208 -4.31 1.07 -16.21
N PRO A 209 -4.34 -0.26 -16.37
CA PRO A 209 -3.18 -1.00 -16.87
C PRO A 209 -2.74 -0.51 -18.25
N GLY A 210 -1.43 -0.52 -18.51
CA GLY A 210 -0.82 -0.08 -19.77
C GLY A 210 -0.56 -1.20 -20.78
N PRO A 211 0.47 -1.07 -21.65
CA PRO A 211 1.42 0.06 -21.71
C PRO A 211 0.84 1.27 -22.46
N GLY A 212 1.57 2.41 -22.43
CA GLY A 212 1.22 3.61 -23.20
C GLY A 212 0.18 4.52 -22.55
N VAL A 213 -0.09 4.34 -21.25
CA VAL A 213 -0.86 5.33 -20.49
C VAL A 213 -0.01 6.56 -20.21
N VAL A 214 1.29 6.35 -19.97
CA VAL A 214 2.30 7.39 -19.85
C VAL A 214 3.31 7.21 -20.99
N SER A 215 3.62 8.28 -21.70
CA SER A 215 4.55 8.26 -22.83
C SER A 215 5.98 8.58 -22.39
N GLN A 216 6.97 8.26 -23.23
CA GLN A 216 8.34 8.73 -23.01
C GLN A 216 8.43 10.27 -23.00
N ASP A 217 7.60 10.96 -23.78
CA ASP A 217 7.58 12.42 -23.82
C ASP A 217 7.07 13.03 -22.51
N ASN A 218 6.12 12.37 -21.84
CA ASN A 218 5.72 12.74 -20.48
C ASN A 218 6.90 12.65 -19.50
N ILE A 219 7.72 11.62 -19.60
CA ILE A 219 8.90 11.48 -18.73
C ILE A 219 9.98 12.51 -19.08
N ARG A 220 10.20 12.80 -20.38
CA ARG A 220 11.15 13.80 -20.85
C ARG A 220 10.79 15.23 -20.42
N SER A 221 9.51 15.54 -20.23
CA SER A 221 9.06 16.87 -19.78
C SER A 221 9.19 17.10 -18.27
N MET A 222 9.48 16.05 -17.50
CA MET A 222 9.69 16.13 -16.06
C MET A 222 10.99 16.89 -15.70
N ALA A 223 11.13 17.24 -14.42
CA ALA A 223 12.34 17.84 -13.89
C ALA A 223 13.55 16.90 -13.99
N LYS A 224 14.76 17.45 -13.85
CA LYS A 224 16.01 16.69 -13.85
C LYS A 224 15.97 15.57 -12.81
N GLU A 225 16.52 14.40 -13.17
CA GLU A 225 16.53 13.19 -12.35
C GLU A 225 15.11 12.79 -11.88
N PRO A 226 14.18 12.51 -12.81
CA PRO A 226 12.81 12.18 -12.46
C PRO A 226 12.72 10.81 -11.75
N ILE A 227 11.83 10.74 -10.78
CA ILE A 227 11.44 9.50 -10.09
C ILE A 227 10.12 9.03 -10.68
N VAL A 228 10.07 7.78 -11.16
CA VAL A 228 8.92 7.22 -11.89
C VAL A 228 8.41 5.95 -11.19
N PHE A 229 7.26 6.04 -10.54
CA PHE A 229 6.58 4.91 -9.91
C PHE A 229 5.35 4.53 -10.76
N ALA A 230 5.50 3.55 -11.65
CA ALA A 230 4.44 3.06 -12.54
C ALA A 230 3.81 1.78 -11.96
N CYS A 231 2.84 1.94 -11.05
CA CYS A 231 2.36 0.87 -10.19
C CYS A 231 1.03 0.24 -10.65
N ALA A 232 0.53 0.53 -11.86
CA ALA A 232 -0.61 -0.21 -12.40
C ALA A 232 -0.29 -1.70 -12.58
N ASN A 233 -1.26 -2.56 -12.27
CA ASN A 233 -1.18 -4.01 -12.40
C ASN A 233 -2.26 -4.53 -13.37
N PRO A 234 -2.00 -5.56 -14.19
CA PRO A 234 -0.76 -6.35 -14.27
C PRO A 234 0.32 -5.76 -15.19
N ILE A 235 -0.01 -4.72 -15.94
CA ILE A 235 0.93 -4.03 -16.84
C ILE A 235 1.06 -2.57 -16.39
N PRO A 236 2.28 -2.08 -16.12
CA PRO A 236 2.51 -0.71 -15.64
C PRO A 236 2.11 0.32 -16.70
N GLU A 237 1.95 1.58 -16.28
CA GLU A 237 1.60 2.70 -17.16
C GLU A 237 2.58 2.91 -18.32
N ILE A 238 3.86 2.69 -18.05
CA ILE A 238 5.01 2.75 -18.96
C ILE A 238 5.98 1.63 -18.55
N TRP A 239 6.68 1.03 -19.51
CA TRP A 239 7.66 0.01 -19.17
C TRP A 239 8.91 0.60 -18.52
N PRO A 240 9.59 -0.14 -17.61
CA PRO A 240 10.76 0.41 -16.94
C PRO A 240 11.90 0.83 -17.87
N TRP A 241 12.15 0.08 -18.95
CA TRP A 241 13.16 0.43 -19.94
C TRP A 241 12.80 1.67 -20.75
N GLU A 242 11.52 1.87 -21.08
CA GLU A 242 11.05 3.09 -21.77
C GLU A 242 11.18 4.32 -20.88
N ALA A 243 10.86 4.19 -19.59
CA ALA A 243 11.04 5.27 -18.62
C ALA A 243 12.53 5.62 -18.43
N LYS A 244 13.42 4.61 -18.30
CA LYS A 244 14.88 4.82 -18.22
C LYS A 244 15.43 5.47 -19.49
N GLU A 245 15.01 5.02 -20.68
CA GLU A 245 15.39 5.61 -21.98
C GLU A 245 14.93 7.08 -22.10
N ALA A 246 13.76 7.40 -21.53
CA ALA A 246 13.24 8.76 -21.48
C ALA A 246 13.92 9.67 -20.45
N GLY A 247 14.84 9.13 -19.63
CA GLY A 247 15.64 9.91 -18.68
C GLY A 247 15.26 9.73 -17.20
N ALA A 248 14.36 8.80 -16.85
CA ALA A 248 14.06 8.49 -15.45
C ALA A 248 15.30 8.00 -14.70
N LYS A 249 15.56 8.61 -13.54
CA LYS A 249 16.69 8.26 -12.67
C LYS A 249 16.37 7.06 -11.79
N ILE A 250 15.15 7.03 -11.26
CA ILE A 250 14.63 5.91 -10.46
C ILE A 250 13.34 5.44 -11.12
N VAL A 251 13.20 4.13 -11.29
CA VAL A 251 11.97 3.51 -11.76
C VAL A 251 11.54 2.42 -10.78
N ALA A 252 10.25 2.41 -10.45
CA ALA A 252 9.62 1.43 -9.58
C ALA A 252 8.29 0.97 -10.18
N THR A 253 7.91 -0.28 -9.93
CA THR A 253 6.62 -0.83 -10.39
C THR A 253 5.95 -1.65 -9.28
N GLY A 254 4.71 -2.08 -9.50
CA GLY A 254 4.02 -3.00 -8.58
C GLY A 254 4.41 -4.48 -8.74
N ARG A 255 5.17 -4.83 -9.79
CA ARG A 255 5.46 -6.22 -10.16
C ARG A 255 6.80 -6.69 -9.59
N SER A 256 6.87 -7.98 -9.28
CA SER A 256 8.03 -8.63 -8.66
C SER A 256 9.14 -9.00 -9.64
N ASP A 257 8.86 -8.99 -10.95
CA ASP A 257 9.85 -9.30 -11.99
C ASP A 257 10.69 -8.08 -12.42
N PHE A 258 10.50 -6.93 -11.76
CA PHE A 258 11.28 -5.72 -11.95
C PHE A 258 11.96 -5.26 -10.65
N GLU A 259 13.05 -4.50 -10.80
CA GLU A 259 13.69 -3.76 -9.71
C GLU A 259 12.70 -2.83 -9.01
N ASN A 260 12.97 -2.52 -7.73
CA ASN A 260 12.16 -1.59 -6.92
C ASN A 260 10.66 -1.95 -6.93
N GLN A 261 10.31 -3.17 -6.51
CA GLN A 261 8.91 -3.56 -6.38
C GLN A 261 8.23 -2.77 -5.23
N VAL A 262 7.39 -1.81 -5.58
CA VAL A 262 6.55 -1.06 -4.64
C VAL A 262 5.21 -1.78 -4.51
N ASN A 263 5.15 -2.73 -3.58
CA ASN A 263 3.99 -3.58 -3.37
C ASN A 263 3.65 -3.70 -1.88
N ASN A 264 2.36 -3.67 -1.54
CA ASN A 264 1.90 -3.66 -0.16
C ASN A 264 2.25 -4.93 0.64
N SER A 265 2.63 -6.02 -0.03
CA SER A 265 3.25 -7.21 0.58
C SER A 265 4.44 -6.94 1.48
N LEU A 266 5.13 -5.82 1.30
CA LEU A 266 6.23 -5.40 2.17
C LEU A 266 5.76 -4.75 3.48
N GLY A 267 4.53 -4.25 3.55
CA GLY A 267 4.03 -3.50 4.71
C GLY A 267 2.97 -4.25 5.53
N PHE A 268 1.96 -4.84 4.88
CA PHE A 268 0.86 -5.46 5.64
C PHE A 268 1.27 -6.54 6.64
N PRO A 269 2.28 -7.40 6.39
CA PRO A 269 2.65 -8.42 7.35
C PRO A 269 3.21 -7.82 8.64
N GLY A 270 4.12 -6.84 8.53
CA GLY A 270 4.73 -6.16 9.67
C GLY A 270 3.74 -5.26 10.42
N ILE A 271 2.94 -4.48 9.68
CA ILE A 271 1.91 -3.59 10.27
C ILE A 271 0.91 -4.40 11.10
N PHE A 272 0.40 -5.52 10.58
CA PHE A 272 -0.52 -6.36 11.34
C PHE A 272 0.14 -7.04 12.51
N ARG A 273 1.35 -7.58 12.33
CA ARG A 273 2.08 -8.25 13.40
C ARG A 273 2.24 -7.32 14.61
N GLY A 274 2.73 -6.10 14.39
CA GLY A 274 2.88 -5.09 15.43
C GLY A 274 1.55 -4.72 16.09
N THR A 275 0.52 -4.47 15.27
CA THR A 275 -0.84 -4.15 15.73
C THR A 275 -1.42 -5.24 16.64
N LEU A 276 -1.26 -6.51 16.26
CA LEU A 276 -1.77 -7.66 17.01
C LEU A 276 -0.99 -7.91 18.31
N ASP A 277 0.33 -7.74 18.29
CA ASP A 277 1.19 -8.03 19.44
C ASP A 277 0.91 -7.11 20.63
N VAL A 278 0.58 -5.83 20.35
CA VAL A 278 0.14 -4.87 21.37
C VAL A 278 -1.39 -4.79 21.53
N LYS A 279 -2.13 -5.64 20.80
CA LYS A 279 -3.60 -5.67 20.75
C LYS A 279 -4.18 -4.27 20.53
N ALA A 280 -3.66 -3.53 19.57
CA ALA A 280 -4.14 -2.19 19.26
C ALA A 280 -5.66 -2.20 18.94
N ARG A 281 -6.34 -1.09 19.19
CA ARG A 281 -7.78 -0.93 18.88
C ARG A 281 -8.03 -0.56 17.43
N THR A 282 -7.06 0.07 16.79
CA THR A 282 -7.14 0.56 15.42
C THR A 282 -5.75 0.58 14.79
N ILE A 283 -5.68 0.87 13.49
CA ILE A 283 -4.44 1.16 12.77
C ILE A 283 -4.53 2.60 12.29
N THR A 284 -3.73 3.49 12.90
CA THR A 284 -3.72 4.94 12.61
C THR A 284 -2.83 5.26 11.41
N ASP A 285 -2.97 6.47 10.86
CA ASP A 285 -2.08 6.91 9.79
C ASP A 285 -0.63 7.07 10.31
N GLU A 286 -0.44 7.45 11.58
CA GLU A 286 0.89 7.53 12.19
C GLU A 286 1.52 6.15 12.41
N MET A 287 0.72 5.12 12.69
CA MET A 287 1.21 3.73 12.72
C MET A 287 1.68 3.30 11.32
N CYS A 288 0.94 3.64 10.26
CA CYS A 288 1.38 3.40 8.88
C CYS A 288 2.65 4.19 8.54
N LEU A 289 2.78 5.44 9.00
CA LEU A 289 4.02 6.21 8.85
C LEU A 289 5.19 5.59 9.61
N ALA A 290 4.96 5.03 10.80
CA ALA A 290 6.01 4.34 11.54
C ALA A 290 6.56 3.15 10.76
N ALA A 291 5.67 2.32 10.17
CA ALA A 291 6.09 1.26 9.25
C ALA A 291 6.80 1.80 8.02
N THR A 292 6.27 2.87 7.41
CA THR A 292 6.84 3.53 6.22
C THR A 292 8.30 3.95 6.45
N TYR A 293 8.57 4.62 7.58
CA TYR A 293 9.92 5.06 7.92
C TYR A 293 10.85 3.88 8.21
N GLU A 294 10.35 2.84 8.87
CA GLU A 294 11.16 1.65 9.17
C GLU A 294 11.50 0.87 7.89
N LEU A 295 10.54 0.71 6.97
CA LEU A 295 10.74 0.10 5.66
C LEU A 295 11.80 0.84 4.83
N ALA A 296 11.71 2.18 4.80
CA ALA A 296 12.73 3.01 4.15
C ALA A 296 14.11 2.86 4.82
N LYS A 297 14.14 2.82 6.16
CA LYS A 297 15.37 2.65 6.93
C LYS A 297 16.04 1.30 6.68
N VAL A 298 15.29 0.21 6.53
CA VAL A 298 15.84 -1.13 6.24
C VAL A 298 16.58 -1.14 4.91
N ALA A 299 16.00 -0.56 3.85
CA ALA A 299 16.70 -0.44 2.58
C ALA A 299 17.96 0.44 2.69
N GLU A 300 17.89 1.54 3.45
CA GLU A 300 19.02 2.42 3.69
C GLU A 300 20.16 1.75 4.45
N ASP A 301 19.85 0.99 5.50
CA ASP A 301 20.84 0.23 6.29
C ASP A 301 21.57 -0.82 5.43
N LYS A 302 20.93 -1.30 4.35
CA LYS A 302 21.51 -2.21 3.34
C LYS A 302 22.24 -1.50 2.20
N GLY A 303 22.26 -0.18 2.20
CA GLY A 303 22.89 0.66 1.19
C GLY A 303 21.97 0.92 -0.01
N LEU A 304 21.49 2.16 -0.13
CA LEU A 304 20.63 2.60 -1.22
C LEU A 304 21.35 2.56 -2.57
N ARG A 305 20.63 2.11 -3.60
CA ARG A 305 21.06 2.10 -5.00
C ARG A 305 19.86 2.40 -5.90
N GLU A 306 20.11 2.77 -7.15
CA GLU A 306 19.04 3.10 -8.09
C GLU A 306 18.09 1.93 -8.35
N ASP A 307 18.59 0.70 -8.23
CA ASP A 307 17.87 -0.57 -8.37
C ASP A 307 17.37 -1.15 -7.02
N TYR A 308 17.62 -0.44 -5.91
CA TYR A 308 17.26 -0.88 -4.56
C TYR A 308 16.95 0.32 -3.65
N ILE A 309 15.71 0.82 -3.77
CA ILE A 309 15.16 1.91 -2.94
C ILE A 309 14.25 1.40 -1.82
N ILE A 310 13.82 0.15 -1.91
CA ILE A 310 12.88 -0.50 -1.00
C ILE A 310 13.28 -1.97 -0.86
N PRO A 311 13.10 -2.60 0.32
CA PRO A 311 13.41 -4.02 0.50
C PRO A 311 12.54 -4.91 -0.38
N THR A 312 12.96 -6.16 -0.53
CA THR A 312 12.21 -7.24 -1.17
C THR A 312 11.55 -8.13 -0.12
N MET A 313 10.63 -9.01 -0.52
CA MET A 313 10.02 -9.98 0.41
C MET A 313 11.04 -10.98 1.01
N ASP A 314 12.22 -11.12 0.40
CA ASP A 314 13.31 -11.95 0.90
C ASP A 314 14.12 -11.28 2.01
N ASP A 315 14.03 -9.95 2.13
CA ASP A 315 14.64 -9.15 3.20
C ASP A 315 13.80 -9.23 4.48
N TRP A 316 13.60 -10.46 4.96
CA TRP A 316 12.61 -10.79 5.99
C TRP A 316 12.79 -10.04 7.31
N GLU A 317 13.97 -9.50 7.60
CA GLU A 317 14.20 -8.70 8.80
C GLU A 317 13.38 -7.40 8.83
N VAL A 318 12.83 -6.98 7.68
CA VAL A 318 11.92 -5.84 7.59
C VAL A 318 10.68 -6.02 8.46
N PHE A 319 10.06 -7.20 8.45
CA PHE A 319 8.78 -7.46 9.09
C PHE A 319 8.82 -7.34 10.63
N PRO A 320 9.79 -7.92 11.36
CA PRO A 320 9.89 -7.72 12.81
C PRO A 320 10.27 -6.28 13.18
N ARG A 321 11.03 -5.57 12.32
CA ARG A 321 11.36 -4.15 12.54
C ARG A 321 10.11 -3.28 12.41
N GLU A 322 9.36 -3.44 11.33
CA GLU A 322 8.08 -2.75 11.11
C GLU A 322 7.10 -3.04 12.25
N ALA A 323 6.97 -4.31 12.65
CA ALA A 323 6.10 -4.70 13.75
C ALA A 323 6.45 -3.97 15.05
N ALA A 324 7.74 -3.87 15.38
CA ALA A 324 8.20 -3.15 16.55
C ALA A 324 7.91 -1.64 16.45
N ALA A 325 8.18 -1.01 15.30
CA ALA A 325 7.90 0.41 15.07
C ALA A 325 6.39 0.73 15.20
N VAL A 326 5.55 -0.10 14.60
CA VAL A 326 4.08 0.02 14.65
C VAL A 326 3.56 -0.18 16.07
N ALA A 327 4.08 -1.18 16.78
CA ALA A 327 3.77 -1.42 18.18
C ALA A 327 4.10 -0.20 19.06
N MET A 328 5.28 0.39 18.88
CA MET A 328 5.70 1.58 19.64
C MET A 328 4.77 2.75 19.37
N LYS A 329 4.41 2.99 18.11
CA LYS A 329 3.49 4.08 17.76
C LYS A 329 2.09 3.87 18.35
N ALA A 330 1.59 2.63 18.32
CA ALA A 330 0.30 2.29 18.92
C ALA A 330 0.29 2.51 20.45
N ILE A 331 1.39 2.21 21.13
CA ILE A 331 1.58 2.47 22.56
C ILE A 331 1.64 3.97 22.84
N GLU A 332 2.45 4.70 22.09
CA GLU A 332 2.59 6.16 22.20
C GLU A 332 1.25 6.88 22.06
N GLN A 333 0.41 6.46 21.10
CA GLN A 333 -0.92 7.05 20.87
C GLN A 333 -1.99 6.56 21.85
N GLY A 334 -1.67 5.63 22.76
CA GLY A 334 -2.63 5.07 23.72
C GLY A 334 -3.71 4.18 23.08
N VAL A 335 -3.52 3.73 21.83
CA VAL A 335 -4.45 2.83 21.14
C VAL A 335 -4.11 1.35 21.39
N ALA A 336 -2.93 1.05 21.93
CA ALA A 336 -2.52 -0.27 22.40
C ALA A 336 -3.27 -0.70 23.67
N ARG A 337 -3.48 -2.02 23.82
CA ARG A 337 -4.03 -2.63 25.05
C ARG A 337 -2.98 -3.42 25.84
N VAL A 338 -1.79 -3.58 25.27
CA VAL A 338 -0.63 -4.21 25.89
C VAL A 338 0.55 -3.28 25.63
N THR A 339 1.33 -3.00 26.67
CA THR A 339 2.57 -2.22 26.56
C THR A 339 3.75 -3.18 26.50
N LEU A 340 4.65 -2.94 25.55
CA LEU A 340 5.91 -3.65 25.36
C LEU A 340 6.99 -2.60 25.08
N SER A 341 8.25 -2.92 25.36
CA SER A 341 9.39 -2.20 24.79
C SER A 341 9.57 -2.51 23.30
N TYR A 342 10.43 -1.74 22.63
CA TYR A 342 10.79 -1.99 21.23
C TYR A 342 11.43 -3.38 21.09
N GLU A 343 12.38 -3.70 21.97
CA GLU A 343 13.12 -4.97 21.95
C GLU A 343 12.21 -6.17 22.20
N GLU A 344 11.25 -6.06 23.12
CA GLU A 344 10.24 -7.11 23.36
C GLU A 344 9.32 -7.29 22.15
N SER A 345 8.88 -6.19 21.54
CA SER A 345 8.02 -6.22 20.34
C SER A 345 8.75 -6.85 19.16
N TYR A 346 10.00 -6.44 18.93
CA TYR A 346 10.87 -6.99 17.89
C TYR A 346 11.10 -8.49 18.07
N ARG A 347 11.55 -8.92 19.26
CA ARG A 347 11.84 -10.33 19.55
C ARG A 347 10.60 -11.19 19.38
N ARG A 348 9.46 -10.74 19.89
CA ARG A 348 8.19 -11.45 19.74
C ARG A 348 7.80 -11.61 18.27
N ALA A 349 7.88 -10.54 17.49
CA ALA A 349 7.58 -10.59 16.07
C ALA A 349 8.52 -11.56 15.34
N GLU A 350 9.82 -11.46 15.63
CA GLU A 350 10.85 -12.32 15.07
C GLU A 350 10.59 -13.81 15.35
N GLU A 351 10.31 -14.18 16.61
CA GLU A 351 10.02 -15.57 17.02
C GLU A 351 8.79 -16.13 16.29
N VAL A 352 7.72 -15.35 16.19
CA VAL A 352 6.46 -15.76 15.56
C VAL A 352 6.64 -15.94 14.05
N ILE A 353 7.37 -15.04 13.40
CA ILE A 353 7.67 -15.10 11.96
C ILE A 353 8.59 -16.28 11.65
N LYS A 354 9.70 -16.44 12.39
CA LYS A 354 10.64 -17.57 12.22
C LYS A 354 9.93 -18.90 12.34
N ARG A 355 9.10 -19.07 13.39
CA ARG A 355 8.32 -20.30 13.57
C ARG A 355 7.43 -20.61 12.37
N ALA A 356 6.77 -19.62 11.79
CA ALA A 356 5.93 -19.84 10.61
C ALA A 356 6.74 -20.29 9.39
N ARG A 357 7.88 -19.64 9.13
CA ARG A 357 8.78 -19.98 8.01
C ARG A 357 9.40 -21.37 8.18
N GLU A 358 9.90 -21.68 9.37
CA GLU A 358 10.50 -22.98 9.71
C GLU A 358 9.50 -24.12 9.59
N MET A 359 8.25 -23.91 10.02
CA MET A 359 7.18 -24.89 9.87
C MET A 359 6.89 -25.20 8.40
N THR A 360 6.79 -24.17 7.55
CA THR A 360 6.62 -24.36 6.09
C THR A 360 7.80 -25.12 5.49
N LYS A 361 9.03 -24.72 5.82
CA LYS A 361 10.26 -25.38 5.34
C LYS A 361 10.29 -26.85 5.76
N LYS A 362 9.98 -27.14 7.02
CA LYS A 362 9.91 -28.51 7.54
C LYS A 362 8.86 -29.35 6.82
N HIS A 363 7.68 -28.80 6.54
CA HIS A 363 6.65 -29.51 5.76
C HIS A 363 7.08 -29.81 4.32
N MET A 364 7.89 -28.94 3.70
CA MET A 364 8.50 -29.20 2.39
C MET A 364 9.57 -30.30 2.49
N GLU A 365 10.46 -30.24 3.48
CA GLU A 365 11.52 -31.23 3.72
C GLU A 365 10.96 -32.63 4.04
N GLU A 366 9.86 -32.71 4.79
CA GLU A 366 9.18 -33.96 5.15
C GLU A 366 8.26 -34.47 4.03
N GLY A 367 8.12 -33.73 2.92
CA GLY A 367 7.32 -34.15 1.76
C GLY A 367 5.80 -34.00 1.92
N TYR A 368 5.33 -33.34 2.99
CA TYR A 368 3.91 -32.98 3.16
C TYR A 368 3.48 -31.90 2.16
N ILE A 369 4.39 -30.99 1.82
CA ILE A 369 4.25 -30.07 0.69
C ILE A 369 5.15 -30.60 -0.42
N ARG A 370 4.54 -31.16 -1.47
CA ARG A 370 5.27 -31.72 -2.61
C ARG A 370 5.93 -30.61 -3.45
N PRO A 371 7.09 -30.87 -4.08
CA PRO A 371 7.68 -29.93 -5.02
C PRO A 371 6.74 -29.68 -6.20
N MET A 372 6.87 -28.50 -6.82
CA MET A 372 6.17 -28.18 -8.06
C MET A 372 6.60 -29.18 -9.17
N PRO A 373 5.68 -29.76 -9.93
CA PRO A 373 6.04 -30.66 -11.04
C PRO A 373 6.89 -29.92 -12.09
N GLU A 374 7.96 -30.57 -12.58
CA GLU A 374 8.87 -29.99 -13.58
C GLU A 374 8.15 -29.66 -14.92
N GLU A 375 7.04 -30.31 -15.22
CA GLU A 375 6.30 -30.18 -16.49
C GLU A 375 5.42 -28.92 -16.61
N ILE A 376 5.36 -28.08 -15.56
CA ILE A 376 4.44 -26.92 -15.47
C ILE A 376 5.22 -25.58 -15.39
N GLY A 377 6.55 -25.60 -15.54
CA GLY A 377 7.44 -24.44 -15.40
C GLY A 377 7.59 -23.57 -16.65
#